data_AF-A0A7W7H521-F1
#
_entry.id   AF-A0A7W7H521-F1
#
_cell.length_a   1.000
_cell.length_b   1.000
_cell.length_c   1.000
_cell.angle_alpha   90.00
_cell.angle_beta   90.00
_cell.angle_gamma   90.00
#
_symmetry.space_group_name_H-M   'P 1'
#
loop_
_entity.id
_entity.type
_entity.pdbx_description
1 polymer ?
#
loop_
_entity_poly.entity_id
_entity_poly.type
_entity_poly.pdbx_seq_one_letter_code
_entity_poly.pdbx_strand_id
1 'polypeptide(L)'
;MRNTDNEAVVHQENLLRDATSKRVATRLALAEDRKTPPEIIARLAVDPSTRIRRAVAVRSDLTRTVLNTLASDDDRNVREAVAAHPATSREDLIRLVGDPHPHVRWKVADNPGCDEHVQRAICASPDEDLRFKLVYRKDLAPDVVAALVADSSVNLRSELAFETADSVALATLSADSVAKVRAGAAINTRTTAEQRRVLARDRSALVRSALVRAVTLEEEDLQRLARDRSVEVRWWMATALITPRHIRDILRQDPDASVRSQAEDPSY
;
A
#
# COMPACT_ATOMS: atom_id res chain seq x y z
N MET A 1 -30.05 -1.91 50.05
CA MET A 1 -29.54 -0.90 49.09
C MET A 1 -28.29 -0.14 49.54
N ARG A 2 -27.80 -0.22 50.79
CA ARG A 2 -26.58 0.53 51.22
C ARG A 2 -25.23 -0.21 51.13
N ASN A 3 -25.21 -1.54 50.92
CA ASN A 3 -23.98 -2.33 51.00
C ASN A 3 -23.21 -2.42 49.67
N THR A 4 -23.94 -2.42 48.54
CA THR A 4 -23.36 -2.50 47.18
C THR A 4 -22.59 -1.23 46.78
N ASP A 5 -23.07 -0.07 47.22
CA ASP A 5 -22.44 1.22 46.91
C ASP A 5 -21.09 1.38 47.62
N ASN A 6 -20.96 0.81 48.83
CA ASN A 6 -19.73 0.86 49.61
C ASN A 6 -18.66 -0.11 49.05
N GLU A 7 -19.08 -1.30 48.60
CA GLU A 7 -18.17 -2.28 47.96
C GLU A 7 -17.62 -1.76 46.62
N ALA A 8 -18.44 -1.07 45.83
CA ALA A 8 -18.02 -0.47 44.57
C ALA A 8 -16.98 0.65 44.78
N VAL A 9 -17.19 1.51 45.76
CA VAL A 9 -16.25 2.59 46.10
C VAL A 9 -14.90 2.02 46.58
N VAL A 10 -14.93 1.04 47.49
CA VAL A 10 -13.69 0.40 47.98
C VAL A 10 -12.95 -0.34 46.86
N HIS A 11 -13.68 -1.00 45.95
CA HIS A 11 -13.06 -1.64 44.79
C HIS A 11 -12.36 -0.63 43.87
N GLN A 12 -13.00 0.51 43.62
CA GLN A 12 -12.44 1.59 42.79
C GLN A 12 -11.21 2.24 43.44
N GLU A 13 -11.22 2.46 44.75
CA GLU A 13 -10.04 2.94 45.50
C GLU A 13 -8.88 1.96 45.43
N ASN A 14 -9.13 0.65 45.52
CA ASN A 14 -8.10 -0.37 45.37
C ASN A 14 -7.48 -0.36 43.97
N LEU A 15 -8.30 -0.24 42.91
CA LEU A 15 -7.80 -0.11 41.54
C LEU A 15 -6.95 1.15 41.34
N LEU A 16 -7.36 2.29 41.93
CA LEU A 16 -6.59 3.53 41.88
C LEU A 16 -5.24 3.39 42.59
N ARG A 17 -5.20 2.69 43.72
CA ARG A 17 -3.99 2.39 44.47
C ARG A 17 -3.05 1.50 43.65
N ASP A 18 -3.57 0.43 43.07
CA ASP A 18 -2.82 -0.51 42.26
C ASP A 18 -2.26 0.15 40.98
N ALA A 19 -3.02 1.06 40.36
CA ALA A 19 -2.57 1.87 39.22
C ALA A 19 -1.42 2.82 39.56
N THR A 20 -1.20 3.13 40.85
CA THR A 20 -0.05 3.93 41.35
C THR A 20 1.01 3.10 42.04
N SER A 21 0.88 1.77 42.01
CA SER A 21 1.82 0.87 42.69
C SER A 21 3.24 1.06 42.17
N LYS A 22 4.21 1.08 43.09
CA LYS A 22 5.64 1.07 42.74
C LYS A 22 6.03 -0.18 41.94
N ARG A 23 5.24 -1.27 42.04
CA ARG A 23 5.46 -2.50 41.29
C ARG A 23 4.91 -2.37 39.87
N VAL A 24 5.80 -2.38 38.89
CA VAL A 24 5.44 -2.40 37.46
C VAL A 24 4.52 -3.58 37.13
N ALA A 25 4.76 -4.76 37.73
CA ALA A 25 3.93 -5.94 37.51
C ALA A 25 2.45 -5.74 37.90
N THR A 26 2.18 -5.02 38.99
CA THR A 26 0.80 -4.72 39.43
C THR A 26 0.09 -3.81 38.42
N ARG A 27 0.74 -2.72 38.02
CA ARG A 27 0.18 -1.79 37.02
C ARG A 27 0.03 -2.43 35.64
N LEU A 28 0.96 -3.30 35.26
CA LEU A 28 0.88 -4.05 34.00
C LEU A 28 -0.31 -5.01 33.99
N ALA A 29 -0.56 -5.73 35.08
CA ALA A 29 -1.72 -6.61 35.18
C ALA A 29 -3.03 -5.83 34.97
N LEU A 30 -3.14 -4.61 35.50
CA LEU A 30 -4.28 -3.72 35.23
C LEU A 30 -4.36 -3.28 33.77
N ALA A 31 -3.23 -2.98 33.13
CA ALA A 31 -3.22 -2.61 31.71
C ALA A 31 -3.67 -3.76 30.80
N GLU A 32 -3.33 -5.00 31.15
CA GLU A 32 -3.68 -6.20 30.38
C GLU A 32 -5.12 -6.69 30.65
N ASP A 33 -5.71 -6.38 31.80
CA ASP A 33 -7.07 -6.80 32.14
C ASP A 33 -8.15 -5.98 31.43
N ARG A 34 -8.92 -6.65 30.55
CA ARG A 34 -10.03 -6.03 29.79
C ARG A 34 -11.16 -5.48 30.66
N LYS A 35 -11.26 -5.89 31.92
CA LYS A 35 -12.28 -5.39 32.86
C LYS A 35 -11.85 -4.12 33.59
N THR A 36 -10.60 -3.70 33.44
CA THR A 36 -10.10 -2.46 34.06
C THR A 36 -10.94 -1.26 33.59
N PRO A 37 -11.51 -0.47 34.52
CA PRO A 37 -12.35 0.67 34.17
C PRO A 37 -11.63 1.71 33.30
N PRO A 38 -12.35 2.41 32.40
CA PRO A 38 -11.76 3.40 31.50
C PRO A 38 -10.95 4.49 32.20
N GLU A 39 -11.36 4.93 33.40
CA GLU A 39 -10.64 5.94 34.18
C GLU A 39 -9.26 5.46 34.62
N ILE A 40 -9.14 4.17 34.96
CA ILE A 40 -7.86 3.55 35.32
C ILE A 40 -6.99 3.38 34.08
N ILE A 41 -7.58 2.97 32.95
CA ILE A 41 -6.87 2.88 31.67
C ILE A 41 -6.33 4.26 31.25
N ALA A 42 -7.09 5.33 31.40
CA ALA A 42 -6.64 6.68 31.09
C ALA A 42 -5.43 7.10 31.95
N ARG A 43 -5.35 6.68 33.22
CA ARG A 43 -4.17 6.92 34.06
C ARG A 43 -2.97 6.08 33.59
N LEU A 44 -3.18 4.82 33.22
CA LEU A 44 -2.12 3.94 32.72
C LEU A 44 -1.61 4.34 31.32
N ALA A 45 -2.41 5.08 30.55
CA ALA A 45 -2.00 5.61 29.25
C ALA A 45 -0.89 6.68 29.34
N VAL A 46 -0.71 7.32 30.50
CA VAL A 46 0.37 8.28 30.78
C VAL A 46 1.40 7.72 31.77
N ASP A 47 1.44 6.39 31.92
CA ASP A 47 2.33 5.73 32.86
C ASP A 47 3.82 5.97 32.53
N PRO A 48 4.70 6.22 33.52
CA PRO A 48 6.14 6.40 33.26
C PRO A 48 6.80 5.20 32.55
N SER A 49 6.26 3.99 32.70
CA SER A 49 6.76 2.80 32.04
C SER A 49 6.17 2.67 30.64
N THR A 50 7.03 2.75 29.63
CA THR A 50 6.68 2.45 28.24
C THR A 50 6.04 1.07 28.08
N ARG A 51 6.46 0.08 28.88
CA ARG A 51 5.86 -1.27 28.83
C ARG A 51 4.37 -1.25 29.16
N ILE A 52 3.96 -0.42 30.12
CA ILE A 52 2.56 -0.27 30.52
C ILE A 52 1.79 0.49 29.43
N ARG A 53 2.32 1.62 28.95
CA ARG A 53 1.67 2.40 27.88
C ARG A 53 1.47 1.58 26.60
N ARG A 54 2.45 0.76 26.22
CA ARG A 54 2.32 -0.21 25.11
C ARG A 54 1.23 -1.24 25.37
N ALA A 55 1.17 -1.81 26.57
CA ALA A 55 0.13 -2.77 26.93
C ALA A 55 -1.28 -2.16 26.86
N VAL A 56 -1.43 -0.89 27.24
CA VAL A 56 -2.67 -0.14 27.03
C VAL A 56 -2.95 0.03 25.54
N ALA A 57 -2.00 0.54 24.75
CA ALA A 57 -2.19 0.92 23.34
C ALA A 57 -2.64 -0.22 22.42
N VAL A 58 -2.29 -1.47 22.73
CA VAL A 58 -2.69 -2.65 21.93
C VAL A 58 -4.07 -3.20 22.26
N ARG A 59 -4.76 -2.64 23.27
CA ARG A 59 -6.11 -3.07 23.61
C ARG A 59 -7.09 -2.62 22.53
N SER A 60 -8.10 -3.45 22.26
CA SER A 60 -9.14 -3.17 21.24
C SER A 60 -10.31 -2.34 21.76
N ASP A 61 -10.44 -2.18 23.08
CA ASP A 61 -11.56 -1.54 23.77
C ASP A 61 -11.25 -0.09 24.20
N LEU A 62 -10.19 0.51 23.65
CA LEU A 62 -9.79 1.86 23.98
C LEU A 62 -10.78 2.90 23.46
N THR A 63 -10.99 3.93 24.28
CA THR A 63 -11.72 5.12 23.87
C THR A 63 -10.85 6.02 23.00
N ARG A 64 -11.48 6.86 22.16
CA ARG A 64 -10.78 7.86 21.33
C ARG A 64 -9.93 8.81 22.16
N THR A 65 -10.37 9.19 23.36
CA THR A 65 -9.63 10.08 24.26
C THR A 65 -8.30 9.46 24.69
N VAL A 66 -8.28 8.16 25.01
CA VAL A 66 -7.04 7.45 25.38
C VAL A 66 -6.11 7.33 24.17
N LEU A 67 -6.65 6.98 22.99
CA LEU A 67 -5.88 6.89 21.75
C LEU A 67 -5.25 8.24 21.38
N ASN A 68 -5.99 9.35 21.53
CA ASN A 68 -5.49 10.70 21.26
C ASN A 68 -4.27 11.05 22.13
N THR A 69 -4.31 10.71 23.42
CA THR A 69 -3.16 10.88 24.32
C THR A 69 -1.96 10.05 23.85
N LEU A 70 -2.18 8.79 23.51
CA LEU A 70 -1.12 7.86 23.09
C LEU A 70 -0.59 8.17 21.68
N ALA A 71 -1.35 8.88 20.83
CA ALA A 71 -0.91 9.27 19.49
C ALA A 71 0.31 10.20 19.51
N SER A 72 0.55 10.88 20.62
CA SER A 72 1.70 11.77 20.84
C SER A 72 2.75 11.17 21.78
N ASP A 73 2.70 9.86 22.06
CA ASP A 73 3.64 9.20 22.98
C ASP A 73 5.09 9.27 22.47
N ASP A 74 6.07 9.43 23.36
CA ASP A 74 7.48 9.46 22.97
C ASP A 74 7.95 8.12 22.35
N ASP A 75 7.34 7.01 22.74
CA ASP A 75 7.71 5.67 22.27
C ASP A 75 7.05 5.33 20.93
N ARG A 76 7.87 5.03 19.93
CA ARG A 76 7.40 4.71 18.58
C ARG A 76 6.41 3.53 18.53
N ASN A 77 6.59 2.51 19.37
CA ASN A 77 5.76 1.31 19.29
C ASN A 77 4.38 1.57 19.91
N VAL A 78 4.28 2.52 20.85
CA VAL A 78 2.98 3.02 21.32
C VAL A 78 2.26 3.73 20.18
N ARG A 79 2.93 4.67 19.50
CA ARG A 79 2.34 5.40 18.37
C ARG A 79 1.98 4.47 17.20
N GLU A 80 2.80 3.46 16.92
CA GLU A 80 2.51 2.42 15.92
C GLU A 80 1.23 1.65 16.26
N ALA A 81 1.06 1.26 17.53
CA ALA A 81 -0.16 0.59 17.99
C ALA A 81 -1.39 1.49 17.82
N VAL A 82 -1.28 2.79 18.14
CA VAL A 82 -2.35 3.78 17.89
C VAL A 82 -2.64 3.91 16.40
N ALA A 83 -1.62 4.02 15.54
CA ALA A 83 -1.79 4.11 14.10
C ALA A 83 -2.50 2.87 13.51
N ALA A 84 -2.32 1.69 14.10
CA ALA A 84 -2.98 0.45 13.69
C ALA A 84 -4.38 0.26 14.29
N HIS A 85 -4.77 1.05 15.30
CA HIS A 85 -6.00 0.83 16.05
C HIS A 85 -7.25 1.31 15.25
N PRO A 86 -8.29 0.46 15.05
CA PRO A 86 -9.45 0.82 14.22
C PRO A 86 -10.29 2.00 14.74
N ALA A 87 -10.24 2.27 16.04
CA ALA A 87 -10.97 3.38 16.65
C ALA A 87 -10.18 4.71 16.66
N THR A 88 -8.95 4.74 16.13
CA THR A 88 -8.14 5.96 16.07
C THR A 88 -8.86 7.03 15.25
N SER A 89 -8.87 8.25 15.76
CA SER A 89 -9.58 9.36 15.11
C SER A 89 -8.91 9.76 13.80
N ARG A 90 -9.68 10.34 12.88
CA ARG A 90 -9.15 10.92 11.64
C ARG A 90 -8.07 11.95 11.95
N GLU A 91 -8.29 12.81 12.94
CA GLU A 91 -7.36 13.86 13.33
C GLU A 91 -6.03 13.29 13.83
N ASP A 92 -6.08 12.18 14.58
CA ASP A 92 -4.88 11.49 15.03
C ASP A 92 -4.16 10.77 13.89
N LEU A 93 -4.89 10.12 12.98
CA LEU A 93 -4.32 9.52 11.78
C LEU A 93 -3.61 10.56 10.91
N ILE A 94 -4.23 11.72 10.67
CA ILE A 94 -3.62 12.84 9.92
C ILE A 94 -2.35 13.33 10.62
N ARG A 95 -2.33 13.43 11.96
CA ARG A 95 -1.10 13.77 12.69
C ARG A 95 0.00 12.74 12.48
N LEU A 96 -0.35 11.45 12.54
CA LEU A 96 0.58 10.32 12.41
C LEU A 96 1.11 10.13 10.98
N VAL A 97 0.50 10.74 9.96
CA VAL A 97 1.11 10.86 8.61
C VAL A 97 2.48 11.54 8.68
N GLY A 98 2.64 12.50 9.60
CA GLY A 98 3.89 13.23 9.83
C GLY A 98 4.84 12.56 10.83
N ASP A 99 4.59 11.31 11.25
CA ASP A 99 5.43 10.66 12.27
C ASP A 99 6.88 10.50 11.79
N PRO A 100 7.89 10.73 12.65
CA PRO A 100 9.29 10.54 12.28
C PRO A 100 9.65 9.09 11.92
N HIS A 101 8.84 8.09 12.32
CA HIS A 101 9.11 6.69 12.03
C HIS A 101 8.24 6.15 10.88
N PRO A 102 8.84 5.62 9.81
CA PRO A 102 8.10 5.08 8.66
C PRO A 102 7.08 4.00 9.03
N HIS A 103 7.41 3.11 9.98
CA HIS A 103 6.50 2.05 10.41
C HIS A 103 5.18 2.58 10.99
N VAL A 104 5.22 3.70 11.72
CA VAL A 104 4.01 4.36 12.24
C VAL A 104 3.19 4.90 11.07
N ARG A 105 3.84 5.61 10.13
CA ARG A 105 3.18 6.16 8.94
C ARG A 105 2.54 5.05 8.09
N TRP A 106 3.22 3.94 7.87
CA TRP A 106 2.67 2.82 7.10
C TRP A 106 1.40 2.25 7.74
N LYS A 107 1.34 2.17 9.08
CA LYS A 107 0.12 1.75 9.78
C LYS A 107 -1.05 2.72 9.59
N VAL A 108 -0.80 4.01 9.38
CA VAL A 108 -1.85 4.96 9.01
C VAL A 108 -2.48 4.58 7.68
N ALA A 109 -1.67 4.24 6.67
CA ALA A 109 -2.16 3.84 5.35
C ALA A 109 -2.91 2.50 5.37
N ASP A 110 -2.54 1.57 6.25
CA ASP A 110 -3.21 0.28 6.45
C ASP A 110 -4.47 0.39 7.33
N ASN A 111 -4.69 1.51 8.04
CA ASN A 111 -5.78 1.65 8.99
C ASN A 111 -7.14 1.67 8.26
N PRO A 112 -8.17 0.97 8.78
CA PRO A 112 -9.53 1.01 8.21
C PRO A 112 -10.19 2.40 8.29
N GLY A 113 -9.75 3.27 9.19
CA GLY A 113 -10.14 4.68 9.29
C GLY A 113 -9.37 5.62 8.36
N CYS A 114 -8.53 5.11 7.45
CA CYS A 114 -7.86 5.89 6.41
C CYS A 114 -8.85 6.30 5.30
N ASP A 115 -9.73 7.23 5.65
CA ASP A 115 -10.72 7.83 4.75
C ASP A 115 -10.11 8.86 3.80
N GLU A 116 -10.93 9.48 2.95
CA GLU A 116 -10.48 10.42 1.94
C GLU A 116 -9.69 11.62 2.49
N HIS A 117 -9.89 12.01 3.75
CA HIS A 117 -9.13 13.11 4.35
C HIS A 117 -7.73 12.65 4.74
N VAL A 118 -7.60 11.44 5.30
CA VAL A 118 -6.31 10.82 5.62
C VAL A 118 -5.55 10.49 4.33
N GLN A 119 -6.22 9.98 3.31
CA GLN A 119 -5.63 9.70 2.00
C GLN A 119 -5.03 10.96 1.36
N ARG A 120 -5.75 12.10 1.41
CA ARG A 120 -5.22 13.40 0.95
C ARG A 120 -3.99 13.85 1.74
N ALA A 121 -4.00 13.68 3.06
CA ALA A 121 -2.85 14.00 3.89
C ALA A 121 -1.64 13.13 3.51
N ILE A 122 -1.84 11.83 3.25
CA ILE A 122 -0.80 10.93 2.75
C ILE A 122 -0.28 11.43 1.39
N CYS A 123 -1.15 11.74 0.42
CA CYS A 123 -0.73 12.27 -0.89
C CYS A 123 0.09 13.56 -0.80
N ALA A 124 -0.21 14.42 0.17
CA ALA A 124 0.56 15.65 0.40
C ALA A 124 1.90 15.42 1.13
N SER A 125 2.14 14.22 1.67
CA SER A 125 3.37 13.88 2.38
C SER A 125 4.57 13.84 1.43
N PRO A 126 5.75 14.35 1.83
CA PRO A 126 6.97 14.19 1.04
C PRO A 126 7.46 12.72 1.02
N ASP A 127 6.97 11.87 1.91
CA ASP A 127 7.36 10.46 1.97
C ASP A 127 6.78 9.64 0.81
N GLU A 128 7.64 9.31 -0.16
CA GLU A 128 7.30 8.46 -1.30
C GLU A 128 6.79 7.08 -0.86
N ASP A 129 7.42 6.44 0.13
CA ASP A 129 7.06 5.08 0.56
C ASP A 129 5.64 5.06 1.15
N LEU A 130 5.25 6.13 1.85
CA LEU A 130 3.91 6.28 2.37
C LEU A 130 2.89 6.55 1.26
N ARG A 131 3.19 7.43 0.30
CA ARG A 131 2.30 7.65 -0.86
C ARG A 131 2.11 6.36 -1.65
N PHE A 132 3.16 5.55 -1.79
CA PHE A 132 3.14 4.25 -2.47
C PHE A 132 2.16 3.26 -1.83
N LYS A 133 1.92 3.34 -0.52
CA LYS A 133 0.91 2.49 0.16
C LYS A 133 -0.51 2.72 -0.36
N LEU A 134 -0.82 3.91 -0.86
CA LEU A 134 -2.14 4.18 -1.41
C LEU A 134 -2.41 3.40 -2.69
N VAL A 135 -1.38 3.04 -3.48
CA VAL A 135 -1.55 2.30 -4.74
C VAL A 135 -2.32 0.98 -4.56
N TYR A 136 -2.13 0.31 -3.43
CA TYR A 136 -2.75 -0.98 -3.13
C TYR A 136 -4.12 -0.87 -2.45
N ARG A 137 -4.60 0.35 -2.18
CA ARG A 137 -5.93 0.57 -1.60
C ARG A 137 -7.01 0.48 -2.68
N LYS A 138 -8.13 -0.14 -2.33
CA LYS A 138 -9.28 -0.36 -3.22
C LYS A 138 -10.35 0.73 -3.12
N ASP A 139 -10.23 1.60 -2.13
CA ASP A 139 -11.20 2.61 -1.72
C ASP A 139 -10.65 4.03 -1.83
N LEU A 140 -9.77 4.25 -2.82
CA LEU A 140 -9.20 5.57 -3.08
C LEU A 140 -10.27 6.54 -3.58
N ALA A 141 -10.27 7.75 -3.02
CA ALA A 141 -11.09 8.84 -3.54
C ALA A 141 -10.63 9.24 -4.97
N PRO A 142 -11.54 9.65 -5.88
CA PRO A 142 -11.17 9.98 -7.26
C PRO A 142 -10.10 11.07 -7.40
N ASP A 143 -10.14 12.08 -6.53
CA ASP A 143 -9.15 13.16 -6.50
C ASP A 143 -7.79 12.69 -5.98
N VAL A 144 -7.77 11.70 -5.09
CA VAL A 144 -6.55 11.02 -4.64
C VAL A 144 -5.94 10.21 -5.78
N VAL A 145 -6.75 9.46 -6.55
CA VAL A 145 -6.26 8.76 -7.77
C VAL A 145 -5.65 9.76 -8.75
N ALA A 146 -6.32 10.88 -9.02
CA ALA A 146 -5.80 11.92 -9.90
C ALA A 146 -4.47 12.50 -9.40
N ALA A 147 -4.32 12.71 -8.08
CA ALA A 147 -3.07 13.15 -7.47
C ALA A 147 -1.94 12.12 -7.65
N LEU A 148 -2.22 10.83 -7.46
CA LEU A 148 -1.22 9.76 -7.64
C LEU A 148 -0.81 9.59 -9.11
N VAL A 149 -1.74 9.78 -10.07
CA VAL A 149 -1.44 9.81 -11.51
C VAL A 149 -0.47 10.96 -11.85
N ALA A 150 -0.58 12.08 -11.15
CA ALA A 150 0.27 13.26 -11.30
C ALA A 150 1.52 13.25 -10.39
N ASP A 151 1.77 12.17 -9.63
CA ASP A 151 2.87 12.11 -8.66
C ASP A 151 4.24 12.30 -9.34
N SER A 152 5.16 12.95 -8.65
CA SER A 152 6.51 13.17 -9.17
C SER A 152 7.34 11.88 -9.22
N SER A 153 7.01 10.86 -8.41
CA SER A 153 7.69 9.57 -8.45
C SER A 153 7.29 8.75 -9.68
N VAL A 154 8.27 8.49 -10.53
CA VAL A 154 8.14 7.57 -11.67
C VAL A 154 7.85 6.15 -11.20
N ASN A 155 8.42 5.73 -10.05
CA ASN A 155 8.21 4.38 -9.53
C ASN A 155 6.76 4.21 -9.08
N LEU A 156 6.22 5.18 -8.33
CA LEU A 156 4.84 5.18 -7.88
C LEU A 156 3.88 5.18 -9.08
N ARG A 157 4.06 6.10 -10.04
CA ARG A 157 3.20 6.15 -11.23
C ARG A 157 3.24 4.87 -12.06
N SER A 158 4.42 4.25 -12.17
CA SER A 158 4.59 2.96 -12.86
C SER A 158 3.86 1.83 -12.15
N GLU A 159 3.92 1.78 -10.81
CA GLU A 159 3.21 0.79 -10.03
C GLU A 159 1.69 1.01 -10.13
N LEU A 160 1.24 2.25 -10.02
CA LEU A 160 -0.16 2.60 -10.19
C LEU A 160 -0.68 2.19 -11.57
N ALA A 161 0.12 2.36 -12.63
CA ALA A 161 -0.23 1.96 -13.98
C ALA A 161 -0.41 0.43 -14.09
N PHE A 162 0.40 -0.34 -13.36
CA PHE A 162 0.31 -1.79 -13.30
C PHE A 162 -0.92 -2.27 -12.52
N GLU A 163 -1.22 -1.66 -11.37
CA GLU A 163 -2.23 -2.15 -10.43
C GLU A 163 -3.65 -1.62 -10.68
N THR A 164 -3.78 -0.39 -11.22
CA THR A 164 -5.06 0.32 -11.22
C THR A 164 -6.15 -0.42 -12.01
N ALA A 165 -7.36 -0.39 -11.44
CA ALA A 165 -8.60 -0.78 -12.10
C ALA A 165 -9.38 0.42 -12.65
N ASP A 166 -8.95 1.65 -12.35
CA ASP A 166 -9.57 2.87 -12.86
C ASP A 166 -9.18 3.08 -14.32
N SER A 167 -10.18 3.01 -15.21
CA SER A 167 -9.98 3.12 -16.66
C SER A 167 -9.43 4.49 -17.11
N VAL A 168 -9.77 5.58 -16.42
CA VAL A 168 -9.31 6.94 -16.74
C VAL A 168 -7.85 7.10 -16.32
N ALA A 169 -7.51 6.63 -15.11
CA ALA A 169 -6.13 6.60 -14.64
C ALA A 169 -5.25 5.74 -15.54
N LEU A 170 -5.69 4.52 -15.89
CA LEU A 170 -4.95 3.62 -16.77
C LEU A 170 -4.75 4.23 -18.17
N ALA A 171 -5.76 4.88 -18.73
CA ALA A 171 -5.63 5.58 -20.01
C ALA A 171 -4.60 6.71 -19.95
N THR A 172 -4.61 7.51 -18.87
CA THR A 172 -3.66 8.60 -18.67
C THR A 172 -2.23 8.08 -18.52
N LEU A 173 -2.02 7.05 -17.69
CA LEU A 173 -0.70 6.45 -17.45
C LEU A 173 -0.17 5.65 -18.66
N SER A 174 -1.05 5.12 -19.51
CA SER A 174 -0.66 4.51 -20.79
C SER A 174 -0.06 5.53 -21.76
N ALA A 175 -0.41 6.81 -21.61
CA ALA A 175 0.10 7.93 -22.41
C ALA A 175 1.22 8.72 -21.69
N ASP A 176 1.74 8.21 -20.57
CA ASP A 176 2.73 8.91 -19.75
C ASP A 176 3.97 9.32 -20.55
N SER A 177 4.58 10.46 -20.21
CA SER A 177 5.82 10.90 -20.88
C SER A 177 6.98 9.92 -20.66
N VAL A 178 7.01 9.23 -19.51
CA VAL A 178 8.09 8.34 -19.08
C VAL A 178 7.81 6.90 -19.51
N ALA A 179 8.77 6.28 -20.21
CA ALA A 179 8.61 4.92 -20.73
C ALA A 179 8.41 3.85 -19.65
N LYS A 180 8.97 4.04 -18.45
CA LYS A 180 8.78 3.11 -17.32
C LYS A 180 7.31 3.04 -16.88
N VAL A 181 6.64 4.20 -16.81
CA VAL A 181 5.21 4.25 -16.45
C VAL A 181 4.34 3.57 -17.51
N ARG A 182 4.59 3.88 -18.79
CA ARG A 182 3.89 3.22 -19.90
C ARG A 182 4.15 1.71 -19.93
N ALA A 183 5.33 1.25 -19.52
CA ALA A 183 5.63 -0.18 -19.40
C ALA A 183 4.84 -0.83 -18.27
N GLY A 184 4.61 -0.12 -17.14
CA GLY A 184 3.66 -0.54 -16.10
C GLY A 184 2.24 -0.71 -16.64
N ALA A 185 1.76 0.24 -17.45
CA ALA A 185 0.46 0.10 -18.12
C ALA A 185 0.44 -1.10 -19.10
N ALA A 186 1.53 -1.35 -19.82
CA ALA A 186 1.63 -2.44 -20.78
C ALA A 186 1.51 -3.85 -20.15
N ILE A 187 1.87 -3.98 -18.88
CA ILE A 187 1.69 -5.24 -18.13
C ILE A 187 0.36 -5.33 -17.40
N ASN A 188 -0.45 -4.27 -17.40
CA ASN A 188 -1.77 -4.28 -16.80
C ASN A 188 -2.78 -5.03 -17.69
N THR A 189 -3.35 -6.11 -17.15
CA THR A 189 -4.28 -6.99 -17.86
C THR A 189 -5.62 -6.34 -18.18
N ARG A 190 -5.93 -5.19 -17.57
CA ARG A 190 -7.13 -4.39 -17.84
C ARG A 190 -6.99 -3.42 -19.01
N THR A 191 -5.82 -3.35 -19.65
CA THR A 191 -5.66 -2.58 -20.88
C THR A 191 -6.61 -3.10 -21.97
N THR A 192 -7.25 -2.15 -22.66
CA THR A 192 -8.11 -2.41 -23.81
C THR A 192 -7.29 -2.78 -25.05
N ALA A 193 -7.91 -3.40 -26.06
CA ALA A 193 -7.25 -3.71 -27.32
C ALA A 193 -6.65 -2.45 -27.99
N GLU A 194 -7.36 -1.32 -27.94
CA GLU A 194 -6.86 -0.05 -28.48
C GLU A 194 -5.63 0.47 -27.72
N GLN A 195 -5.64 0.40 -26.38
CA GLN A 195 -4.46 0.77 -25.59
C GLN A 195 -3.27 -0.14 -25.91
N ARG A 196 -3.48 -1.45 -26.04
CA ARG A 196 -2.42 -2.40 -26.42
C ARG A 196 -1.87 -2.10 -27.82
N ARG A 197 -2.74 -1.74 -28.77
CA ARG A 197 -2.37 -1.32 -30.13
C ARG A 197 -1.48 -0.08 -30.13
N VAL A 198 -1.79 0.91 -29.30
CA VAL A 198 -0.95 2.10 -29.10
C VAL A 198 0.40 1.71 -28.47
N LEU A 199 0.39 0.90 -27.41
CA LEU A 199 1.60 0.46 -26.70
C LEU A 199 2.50 -0.44 -27.57
N ALA A 200 1.93 -1.23 -28.49
CA ALA A 200 2.67 -2.04 -29.47
C ALA A 200 3.43 -1.16 -30.49
N ARG A 201 3.04 0.11 -30.63
CA ARG A 201 3.72 1.12 -31.46
C ARG A 201 4.57 2.08 -30.62
N ASP A 202 4.73 1.82 -29.32
CA ASP A 202 5.44 2.71 -28.42
C ASP A 202 6.86 2.98 -28.91
N ARG A 203 7.36 4.19 -28.68
CA ARG A 203 8.72 4.59 -29.06
C ARG A 203 9.81 3.80 -28.33
N SER A 204 9.54 3.33 -27.12
CA SER A 204 10.48 2.61 -26.26
C SER A 204 10.41 1.11 -26.49
N ALA A 205 11.55 0.44 -26.63
CA ALA A 205 11.59 -1.02 -26.69
C ALA A 205 11.07 -1.64 -25.37
N LEU A 206 11.36 -0.99 -24.23
CA LEU A 206 10.92 -1.46 -22.91
C LEU A 206 9.41 -1.66 -22.84
N VAL A 207 8.64 -0.70 -23.35
CA VAL A 207 7.16 -0.76 -23.32
C VAL A 207 6.66 -1.90 -24.21
N ARG A 208 7.20 -2.01 -25.42
CA ARG A 208 6.83 -3.06 -26.38
C ARG A 208 7.19 -4.45 -25.86
N SER A 209 8.38 -4.63 -25.29
CA SER A 209 8.81 -5.89 -24.65
C SER A 209 7.94 -6.25 -23.45
N ALA A 210 7.57 -5.27 -22.63
CA ALA A 210 6.69 -5.47 -21.48
C ALA A 210 5.29 -5.95 -21.91
N LEU A 211 4.74 -5.33 -22.96
CA LEU A 211 3.44 -5.69 -23.52
C LEU A 211 3.38 -7.15 -23.97
N VAL A 212 4.40 -7.61 -24.72
CA VAL A 212 4.49 -8.98 -25.24
C VAL A 212 4.42 -10.04 -24.15
N ARG A 213 4.96 -9.75 -22.97
CA ARG A 213 5.10 -10.71 -21.88
C ARG A 213 3.84 -10.90 -21.05
N ALA A 214 2.91 -9.95 -21.11
CA ALA A 214 1.88 -9.83 -20.09
C ALA A 214 0.44 -9.92 -20.61
N VAL A 215 0.19 -9.57 -21.88
CA VAL A 215 -1.17 -9.50 -22.41
C VAL A 215 -1.29 -10.19 -23.77
N THR A 216 -2.48 -10.73 -24.04
CA THR A 216 -2.82 -11.22 -25.38
C THR A 216 -2.91 -10.06 -26.35
N LEU A 217 -2.29 -10.22 -27.51
CA LEU A 217 -2.27 -9.22 -28.57
C LEU A 217 -3.07 -9.67 -29.77
N GLU A 218 -3.61 -8.70 -30.50
CA GLU A 218 -4.27 -8.96 -31.78
C GLU A 218 -3.23 -9.33 -32.84
N GLU A 219 -3.70 -10.06 -33.85
CA GLU A 219 -2.87 -10.58 -34.94
C GLU A 219 -2.01 -9.49 -35.61
N GLU A 220 -2.56 -8.31 -35.87
CA GLU A 220 -1.83 -7.21 -36.49
C GLU A 220 -0.66 -6.70 -35.62
N ASP A 221 -0.86 -6.64 -34.31
CA ASP A 221 0.16 -6.19 -33.37
C ASP A 221 1.25 -7.25 -33.18
N LEU A 222 0.88 -8.54 -33.16
CA LEU A 222 1.83 -9.65 -33.17
C LEU A 222 2.72 -9.63 -34.41
N GLN A 223 2.12 -9.47 -35.61
CA GLN A 223 2.88 -9.38 -36.87
C GLN A 223 3.83 -8.19 -36.90
N ARG A 224 3.42 -7.06 -36.32
CA ARG A 224 4.27 -5.87 -36.17
C ARG A 224 5.45 -6.14 -35.24
N LEU A 225 5.19 -6.67 -34.05
CA LEU A 225 6.23 -6.91 -33.03
C LEU A 225 7.18 -8.05 -33.43
N ALA A 226 6.74 -9.01 -34.24
CA ALA A 226 7.63 -10.01 -34.82
C ALA A 226 8.66 -9.42 -35.81
N ARG A 227 8.38 -8.23 -36.33
CA ARG A 227 9.29 -7.45 -37.20
C ARG A 227 9.81 -6.21 -36.49
N ASP A 228 9.76 -6.19 -35.16
CA ASP A 228 10.16 -5.04 -34.38
C ASP A 228 11.61 -4.67 -34.64
N ARG A 229 11.93 -3.39 -34.62
CA ARG A 229 13.31 -2.90 -34.76
C ARG A 229 14.24 -3.36 -33.64
N SER A 230 13.71 -3.64 -32.45
CA SER A 230 14.47 -4.09 -31.29
C SER A 230 14.60 -5.60 -31.29
N VAL A 231 15.84 -6.10 -31.23
CA VAL A 231 16.13 -7.53 -31.03
C VAL A 231 15.48 -8.03 -29.74
N GLU A 232 15.47 -7.22 -28.68
CA GLU A 232 14.89 -7.59 -27.38
C GLU A 232 13.38 -7.88 -27.49
N VAL A 233 12.64 -7.07 -28.25
CA VAL A 233 11.20 -7.27 -28.44
C VAL A 233 10.94 -8.56 -29.21
N ARG A 234 11.68 -8.78 -30.31
CA ARG A 234 11.57 -9.99 -31.13
C ARG A 234 11.99 -11.25 -30.34
N TRP A 235 13.00 -11.13 -29.48
CA TRP A 235 13.43 -12.19 -28.58
C TRP A 235 12.34 -12.55 -27.57
N TRP A 236 11.72 -11.57 -26.92
CA TRP A 236 10.60 -11.83 -26.00
C TRP A 236 9.39 -12.44 -26.71
N MET A 237 9.13 -12.05 -27.97
CA MET A 237 8.10 -12.70 -28.79
C MET A 237 8.44 -14.17 -29.06
N ALA A 238 9.72 -14.50 -29.29
CA ALA A 238 10.16 -15.86 -29.57
C ALA A 238 10.03 -16.77 -28.33
N THR A 239 10.32 -16.23 -27.14
CA THR A 239 10.22 -16.97 -25.88
C THR A 239 8.79 -17.06 -25.33
N ALA A 240 7.93 -16.07 -25.60
CA ALA A 240 6.57 -16.06 -25.07
C ALA A 240 5.74 -17.28 -25.53
N LEU A 241 5.33 -18.12 -24.58
CA LEU A 241 4.50 -19.31 -24.83
C LEU A 241 3.20 -18.98 -25.57
N ILE A 242 2.66 -17.79 -25.34
CA ILE A 242 1.42 -17.31 -25.98
C ILE A 242 1.59 -16.94 -27.45
N THR A 243 2.82 -16.82 -27.96
CA THR A 243 3.07 -16.44 -29.36
C THR A 243 2.62 -17.55 -30.32
N PRO A 244 1.66 -17.26 -31.23
CA PRO A 244 1.15 -18.24 -32.19
C PRO A 244 2.22 -18.83 -33.10
N ARG A 245 2.01 -20.06 -33.57
CA ARG A 245 2.99 -20.79 -34.41
C ARG A 245 3.41 -20.01 -35.65
N HIS A 246 2.46 -19.43 -36.38
CA HIS A 246 2.77 -18.66 -37.60
C HIS A 246 3.57 -17.38 -37.31
N ILE A 247 3.44 -16.80 -36.11
CA ILE A 247 4.27 -15.69 -35.66
C ILE A 247 5.68 -16.17 -35.32
N ARG A 248 5.82 -17.34 -34.68
CA ARG A 248 7.14 -17.96 -34.43
C ARG A 248 7.85 -18.32 -35.73
N ASP A 249 7.14 -18.74 -36.77
CA ASP A 249 7.72 -19.03 -38.08
C ASP A 249 8.40 -17.81 -38.70
N ILE A 250 7.85 -16.61 -38.49
CA ILE A 250 8.50 -15.34 -38.87
C ILE A 250 9.82 -15.16 -38.09
N LEU A 251 9.80 -15.42 -36.78
CA LEU A 251 10.96 -15.26 -35.88
C LEU A 251 12.06 -16.32 -36.10
N ARG A 252 11.75 -17.49 -36.66
CA ARG A 252 12.78 -18.47 -37.09
C ARG A 252 13.62 -17.97 -38.26
N GLN A 253 13.11 -17.00 -39.01
CA GLN A 253 13.82 -16.34 -40.10
C GLN A 253 14.45 -15.01 -39.66
N ASP A 254 14.47 -14.71 -38.36
CA ASP A 254 15.01 -13.45 -37.84
C ASP A 254 16.48 -13.28 -38.22
N PRO A 255 16.95 -12.05 -38.53
CA PRO A 255 18.37 -11.81 -38.77
C PRO A 255 19.25 -12.11 -37.55
N ASP A 256 18.72 -11.98 -36.33
CA ASP A 256 19.46 -12.23 -35.10
C ASP A 256 19.44 -13.72 -34.71
N ALA A 257 20.63 -14.30 -34.47
CA ALA A 257 20.77 -15.72 -34.19
C ALA A 257 20.12 -16.15 -32.87
N SER A 258 20.12 -15.28 -31.85
CA SER A 258 19.51 -15.57 -30.56
C SER A 258 18.00 -15.61 -30.66
N VAL A 259 17.39 -14.74 -31.49
CA VAL A 259 15.94 -14.77 -31.75
C VAL A 259 15.55 -16.05 -32.49
N ARG A 260 16.30 -16.43 -33.54
CA ARG A 260 16.04 -17.69 -34.27
C ARG A 260 16.08 -18.90 -33.36
N SER A 261 17.14 -19.01 -32.54
CA SER A 261 17.33 -20.13 -31.60
C SER A 261 16.14 -20.28 -30.65
N GLN A 262 15.63 -19.17 -30.10
CA GLN A 262 14.48 -19.22 -29.19
C GLN A 262 13.15 -19.50 -29.90
N ALA A 263 13.02 -19.15 -31.17
CA ALA A 263 11.82 -19.45 -31.95
C ALA A 263 11.75 -20.93 -32.38
N GLU A 264 12.89 -21.60 -32.48
CA GLU A 264 13.02 -23.04 -32.74
C GLU A 264 12.81 -23.87 -31.47
N ASP A 265 13.52 -23.53 -30.39
CA ASP A 265 13.47 -24.22 -29.11
C ASP A 265 13.38 -23.18 -27.98
N PRO A 266 12.17 -22.76 -27.57
CA PRO A 266 11.99 -21.79 -26.50
C PRO A 266 12.55 -22.36 -25.19
N SER A 267 13.73 -21.88 -24.82
CA SER A 267 14.38 -22.22 -23.57
C SER A 267 13.84 -21.28 -22.47
N TYR A 268 13.23 -21.88 -21.44
CA TYR A 268 12.53 -21.31 -20.27
C TYR A 268 11.02 -21.17 -20.38
#